data_AF-A0A7V9CIB4-F1
#
_entry.id   AF-A0A7V9CIB4-F1
#
_cell.length_a   1.000
_cell.length_b   1.000
_cell.length_c   1.000
_cell.angle_alpha   90.00
_cell.angle_beta   90.00
_cell.angle_gamma   90.00
#
_symmetry.space_group_name_H-M   'P 1'
#
loop_
_entity.id
_entity.type
_entity.pdbx_description
1 polymer ?
#
loop_
_entity_poly.entity_id
_entity_poly.type
_entity_poly.pdbx_seq_one_letter_code
_entity_poly.pdbx_strand_id
1 'polypeptide(L)'
;MTDAALYAGHVWHERTTPVGHAFRYPTYMHLFDLDAVGRINDTFRLLGYNRSRPVSLHDADHLDGRPLREAVEARVVASGRRWPGGQVLLLTHGRVAGYVFNPLSLFYCFDPEGRLDTVLAEVHNTYGERHVYVLPADATTAQAGASHKKEFHVSPFFSLDGTY
;
A
#
# COMPACT_ATOMS: atom_id res chain seq x y z
N MET A 1 -18.75 10.25 0.75
CA MET A 1 -17.40 9.64 0.75
C MET A 1 -16.79 9.84 -0.62
N THR A 2 -15.51 10.15 -0.70
CA THR A 2 -14.77 10.32 -1.96
C THR A 2 -14.31 8.96 -2.47
N ASP A 3 -14.73 8.58 -3.69
CA ASP A 3 -14.37 7.31 -4.33
C ASP A 3 -12.85 7.16 -4.55
N ALA A 4 -12.13 8.30 -4.66
CA ALA A 4 -10.68 8.36 -4.66
C ALA A 4 -10.17 9.73 -4.16
N ALA A 5 -8.95 9.77 -3.64
CA ALA A 5 -8.24 10.99 -3.24
C ALA A 5 -6.75 10.95 -3.61
N LEU A 6 -6.10 12.11 -3.66
CA LEU A 6 -4.65 12.25 -3.88
C LEU A 6 -3.98 12.80 -2.62
N TYR A 7 -2.95 12.13 -2.16
CA TYR A 7 -2.14 12.52 -1.01
C TYR A 7 -0.78 13.01 -1.51
N ALA A 8 -0.49 14.29 -1.34
CA ALA A 8 0.83 14.85 -1.61
C ALA A 8 1.74 14.69 -0.38
N GLY A 9 3.00 14.32 -0.61
CA GLY A 9 3.96 14.08 0.46
C GLY A 9 5.40 14.28 0.02
N HIS A 10 6.33 13.87 0.87
CA HIS A 10 7.75 13.84 0.55
C HIS A 10 8.32 12.50 0.97
N VAL A 11 9.22 11.97 0.16
CA VAL A 11 10.09 10.86 0.56
C VAL A 11 11.44 11.43 0.93
N TRP A 12 12.02 10.94 2.02
CA TRP A 12 13.35 11.29 2.47
C TRP A 12 14.14 10.01 2.67
N HIS A 13 15.34 9.98 2.09
CA HIS A 13 16.31 8.92 2.29
C HIS A 13 17.53 9.53 2.95
N GLU A 14 18.03 8.87 3.98
CA GLU A 14 19.24 9.26 4.69
C GLU A 14 20.15 8.04 4.89
N ARG A 15 21.42 8.21 4.56
CA ARG A 15 22.50 7.30 4.90
C ARG A 15 23.49 8.06 5.75
N THR A 16 23.82 7.53 6.92
CA THR A 16 24.70 8.17 7.89
C THR A 16 26.16 7.69 7.79
N THR A 17 26.41 6.54 7.16
CA THR A 17 27.74 5.95 6.99
C THR A 17 27.93 5.31 5.62
N PRO A 18 29.18 5.22 5.09
CA PRO A 18 30.42 5.81 5.61
C PRO A 18 30.50 7.34 5.38
N VAL A 19 29.72 7.88 4.45
CA VAL A 19 29.56 9.32 4.21
C VAL A 19 28.08 9.66 4.31
N GLY A 20 27.77 10.76 5.01
CA GLY A 20 26.41 11.27 5.14
C GLY A 20 25.83 11.68 3.79
N HIS A 21 24.77 11.00 3.36
CA HIS A 21 24.02 11.36 2.17
C HIS A 21 22.53 11.37 2.48
N ALA A 22 21.90 12.52 2.30
CA ALA A 22 20.47 12.71 2.49
C ALA A 22 19.87 13.32 1.22
N PHE A 23 18.75 12.80 0.76
CA PHE A 23 17.97 13.40 -0.32
C PHE A 23 16.48 13.31 -0.04
N ARG A 24 15.78 14.40 -0.31
CA ARG A 24 14.33 14.53 -0.12
C ARG A 24 13.70 14.99 -1.42
N TYR A 25 12.60 14.36 -1.82
CA TYR A 25 11.88 14.71 -3.04
C TYR A 25 10.37 14.61 -2.83
N PRO A 26 9.57 15.42 -3.55
CA PRO A 26 8.12 15.35 -3.48
C PRO A 26 7.62 14.03 -4.07
N THR A 27 6.53 13.52 -3.52
CA THR A 27 5.82 12.35 -4.02
C THR A 27 4.31 12.55 -3.90
N TYR A 28 3.52 11.67 -4.53
CA TYR A 28 2.08 11.62 -4.36
C TYR A 28 1.58 10.19 -4.37
N MET A 29 0.55 9.87 -3.59
CA MET A 29 -0.11 8.58 -3.59
C MET A 29 -1.61 8.74 -3.84
N HIS A 30 -2.23 7.72 -4.40
CA HIS A 30 -3.67 7.64 -4.62
C HIS A 30 -4.28 6.83 -3.49
N LEU A 31 -5.34 7.35 -2.89
CA LEU A 31 -6.21 6.60 -2.00
C LEU A 31 -7.44 6.15 -2.80
N PHE A 32 -7.68 4.85 -2.85
CA PHE A 32 -8.84 4.25 -3.50
C PHE A 32 -9.72 3.58 -2.46
N ASP A 33 -11.02 3.81 -2.54
CA ASP A 33 -11.99 2.96 -1.84
C ASP A 33 -12.26 1.72 -2.69
N LEU A 34 -11.87 0.54 -2.20
CA LEU A 34 -12.02 -0.71 -2.95
C LEU A 34 -13.50 -1.11 -3.12
N ASP A 35 -14.40 -0.62 -2.28
CA ASP A 35 -15.84 -0.88 -2.42
C ASP A 35 -16.46 0.01 -3.51
N ALA A 36 -15.76 1.07 -3.90
CA ALA A 36 -16.16 2.04 -4.92
C ALA A 36 -15.37 1.92 -6.23
N VAL A 37 -14.23 1.22 -6.22
CA VAL A 37 -13.20 1.28 -7.28
C VAL A 37 -13.73 0.92 -8.66
N GLY A 38 -14.75 0.07 -8.75
CA GLY A 38 -15.42 -0.26 -10.02
C GLY A 38 -16.05 0.95 -10.72
N ARG A 39 -16.60 1.90 -9.95
CA ARG A 39 -17.26 3.12 -10.48
C ARG A 39 -16.29 4.16 -11.05
N ILE A 40 -14.99 4.02 -10.77
CA ILE A 40 -13.95 4.91 -11.30
C ILE A 40 -13.97 4.92 -12.83
N ASN A 41 -14.24 3.75 -13.43
CA ASN A 41 -14.26 3.60 -14.88
C ASN A 41 -15.36 4.44 -15.57
N ASP A 42 -16.48 4.64 -14.88
CA ASP A 42 -17.64 5.39 -15.34
C ASP A 42 -17.49 6.90 -15.09
N THR A 43 -16.82 7.25 -13.99
CA THR A 43 -16.75 8.64 -13.51
C THR A 43 -15.58 9.41 -14.12
N PHE A 44 -14.41 8.79 -14.22
CA PHE A 44 -13.18 9.46 -14.68
C PHE A 44 -12.80 8.98 -16.07
N ARG A 45 -12.23 9.85 -16.91
CA ARG A 45 -11.71 9.45 -18.24
C ARG A 45 -10.22 9.11 -18.22
N LEU A 46 -9.46 9.74 -17.32
CA LEU A 46 -8.00 9.62 -17.24
C LEU A 46 -7.53 8.63 -16.18
N LEU A 47 -8.40 8.28 -15.23
CA LEU A 47 -8.16 7.31 -14.17
C LEU A 47 -8.96 6.04 -14.45
N GLY A 48 -8.34 4.86 -14.39
CA GLY A 48 -9.00 3.58 -14.66
C GLY A 48 -8.70 2.51 -13.62
N TYR A 49 -9.62 1.56 -13.50
CA TYR A 49 -9.45 0.34 -12.73
C TYR A 49 -9.49 -0.87 -13.67
N ASN A 50 -8.44 -1.70 -13.64
CA ASN A 50 -8.19 -2.81 -14.57
C ASN A 50 -8.32 -2.44 -16.05
N ARG A 51 -8.03 -1.18 -16.40
CA ARG A 51 -8.17 -0.64 -17.75
C ARG A 51 -7.00 0.27 -18.07
N SER A 52 -6.45 0.12 -19.28
CA SER A 52 -5.39 1.00 -19.78
C SER A 52 -5.91 2.42 -19.94
N ARG A 53 -5.42 3.32 -19.09
CA ARG A 53 -5.68 4.76 -19.05
C ARG A 53 -4.39 5.49 -18.64
N PRO A 54 -4.30 6.82 -18.83
CA PRO A 54 -3.11 7.58 -18.43
C PRO A 54 -2.69 7.35 -16.98
N VAL A 55 -3.67 7.22 -16.07
CA VAL A 55 -3.46 6.69 -14.72
C VAL A 55 -4.34 5.46 -14.54
N SER A 56 -3.79 4.36 -14.04
CA SER A 56 -4.58 3.16 -13.78
C SER A 56 -4.15 2.36 -12.56
N LEU A 57 -5.14 1.76 -11.88
CA LEU A 57 -4.96 0.74 -10.87
C LEU A 57 -5.26 -0.62 -11.50
N HIS A 58 -4.42 -1.62 -11.27
CA HIS A 58 -4.64 -2.99 -11.76
C HIS A 58 -4.49 -3.98 -10.62
N ASP A 59 -5.41 -4.93 -10.52
CA ASP A 59 -5.35 -6.03 -9.53
C ASP A 59 -4.02 -6.80 -9.65
N ALA A 60 -3.57 -7.07 -10.88
CA ALA A 60 -2.33 -7.79 -11.18
C ALA A 60 -1.06 -7.18 -10.56
N ASP A 61 -1.08 -5.90 -10.24
CA ASP A 61 0.07 -5.21 -9.64
C ASP A 61 0.21 -5.44 -8.13
N HIS A 62 -0.83 -6.01 -7.52
CA HIS A 62 -0.97 -6.09 -6.08
C HIS A 62 -1.22 -7.52 -5.62
N LEU A 63 -0.71 -7.83 -4.43
CA LEU A 63 -0.84 -9.07 -3.70
C LEU A 63 -0.56 -10.26 -4.63
N ASP A 64 -1.59 -11.03 -4.96
CA ASP A 64 -1.55 -12.21 -5.83
C ASP A 64 -2.35 -12.06 -7.13
N GLY A 65 -2.73 -10.84 -7.50
CA GLY A 65 -3.37 -10.52 -8.78
C GLY A 65 -4.87 -10.84 -8.88
N ARG A 66 -5.47 -11.36 -7.80
CA ARG A 66 -6.93 -11.51 -7.66
C ARG A 66 -7.61 -10.14 -7.48
N PRO A 67 -8.95 -10.06 -7.63
CA PRO A 67 -9.68 -8.85 -7.25
C PRO A 67 -9.25 -8.36 -5.86
N LEU A 68 -8.84 -7.10 -5.77
CA LEU A 68 -8.11 -6.58 -4.60
C LEU A 68 -8.79 -6.89 -3.26
N ARG A 69 -10.12 -6.77 -3.18
CA ARG A 69 -10.86 -7.07 -1.96
C ARG A 69 -10.71 -8.54 -1.54
N GLU A 70 -10.84 -9.46 -2.48
CA GLU A 70 -10.67 -10.90 -2.23
C GLU A 70 -9.23 -11.23 -1.83
N ALA A 71 -8.25 -10.61 -2.48
CA ALA A 71 -6.84 -10.79 -2.17
C ALA A 71 -6.48 -10.31 -0.76
N VAL A 72 -7.01 -9.15 -0.35
CA VAL A 72 -6.83 -8.59 0.99
C VAL A 72 -7.47 -9.49 2.03
N GLU A 73 -8.73 -9.90 1.85
CA GLU A 73 -9.44 -10.79 2.77
C GLU A 73 -8.70 -12.12 2.94
N ALA A 74 -8.30 -12.75 1.84
CA ALA A 74 -7.54 -13.99 1.86
C ALA A 74 -6.22 -13.84 2.62
N ARG A 75 -5.53 -12.71 2.47
CA ARG A 75 -4.27 -12.43 3.17
C ARG A 75 -4.47 -12.21 4.67
N VAL A 76 -5.53 -11.51 5.07
CA VAL A 76 -5.88 -11.33 6.49
C VAL A 76 -6.18 -12.69 7.13
N VAL A 77 -7.02 -13.51 6.48
CA VAL A 77 -7.35 -14.85 6.99
C VAL A 77 -6.13 -15.76 7.05
N ALA A 78 -5.28 -15.74 6.02
CA ALA A 78 -4.04 -16.52 5.99
C ALA A 78 -3.04 -16.13 7.10
N SER A 79 -3.11 -14.90 7.61
CA SER A 79 -2.30 -14.45 8.76
C SER A 79 -2.82 -14.98 10.11
N GLY A 80 -3.93 -15.73 10.13
CA GLY A 80 -4.58 -16.23 11.34
C GLY A 80 -5.53 -15.22 11.99
N ARG A 81 -5.77 -14.07 11.36
CA ARG A 81 -6.71 -13.05 11.84
C ARG A 81 -8.11 -13.27 11.25
N ARG A 82 -9.13 -12.80 11.95
CA ARG A 82 -10.50 -12.75 11.41
C ARG A 82 -10.63 -11.56 10.48
N TRP A 83 -11.32 -11.75 9.35
CA TRP A 83 -11.70 -10.66 8.46
C TRP A 83 -12.65 -9.68 9.17
N PRO A 84 -12.35 -8.37 9.24
CA PRO A 84 -13.19 -7.39 9.94
C PRO A 84 -14.52 -7.11 9.23
N GLY A 85 -14.60 -7.24 7.90
CA GLY A 85 -15.88 -7.14 7.16
C GLY A 85 -16.33 -5.74 6.77
N GLY A 86 -15.61 -4.68 7.15
CA GLY A 86 -15.94 -3.30 6.77
C GLY A 86 -15.27 -2.84 5.47
N GLN A 87 -15.09 -1.53 5.36
CA GLN A 87 -14.49 -0.85 4.21
C GLN A 87 -13.00 -1.20 4.05
N VAL A 88 -12.50 -1.16 2.82
CA VAL A 88 -11.07 -1.24 2.54
C VAL A 88 -10.61 -0.05 1.73
N LEU A 89 -9.62 0.67 2.25
CA LEU A 89 -8.97 1.75 1.53
C LEU A 89 -7.55 1.33 1.12
N LEU A 90 -7.18 1.62 -0.13
CA LEU A 90 -5.86 1.34 -0.68
C LEU A 90 -5.12 2.65 -0.93
N LEU A 91 -4.00 2.87 -0.24
CA LEU A 91 -3.06 3.96 -0.51
C LEU A 91 -1.88 3.42 -1.31
N THR A 92 -1.71 3.88 -2.56
CA THR A 92 -0.70 3.33 -3.46
C THR A 92 -0.34 4.27 -4.63
N HIS A 93 0.72 3.93 -5.36
CA HIS A 93 1.02 4.52 -6.66
C HIS A 93 0.35 3.71 -7.78
N GLY A 94 -0.64 4.30 -8.46
CA GLY A 94 -1.17 3.74 -9.70
C GLY A 94 -0.14 3.81 -10.84
N ARG A 95 -0.34 3.00 -11.88
CA ARG A 95 0.41 3.11 -13.14
C ARG A 95 0.22 4.50 -13.73
N VAL A 96 1.28 5.06 -14.28
CA VAL A 96 1.26 6.27 -15.09
C VAL A 96 1.79 5.91 -16.48
N ALA A 97 0.98 6.14 -17.51
CA ALA A 97 1.27 5.77 -18.89
C ALA A 97 1.70 4.28 -19.03
N GLY A 98 1.13 3.39 -18.23
CA GLY A 98 1.41 1.96 -18.23
C GLY A 98 2.60 1.51 -17.37
N TYR A 99 3.39 2.44 -16.83
CA TYR A 99 4.53 2.16 -15.95
C TYR A 99 4.15 2.36 -14.48
N VAL A 100 4.59 1.47 -13.61
CA VAL A 100 4.41 1.62 -12.16
C VAL A 100 5.75 1.45 -11.46
N PHE A 101 6.06 2.41 -10.59
CA PHE A 101 7.09 2.27 -9.56
C PHE A 101 6.40 2.49 -8.23
N ASN A 102 6.05 1.39 -7.57
CA ASN A 102 5.25 1.40 -6.36
C ASN A 102 6.01 0.63 -5.27
N PRO A 103 6.84 1.30 -4.45
CA PRO A 103 7.63 0.62 -3.44
C PRO A 103 6.79 0.12 -2.25
N LEU A 104 5.61 0.70 -2.04
CA LEU A 104 4.74 0.43 -0.89
C LEU A 104 3.26 0.64 -1.24
N SER A 105 2.43 -0.37 -1.02
CA SER A 105 0.97 -0.25 -0.98
C SER A 105 0.47 -0.50 0.43
N LEU A 106 -0.40 0.37 0.94
CA LEU A 106 -1.05 0.20 2.23
C LEU A 106 -2.55 -0.08 2.04
N PHE A 107 -3.03 -1.19 2.59
CA PHE A 107 -4.44 -1.53 2.64
C PHE A 107 -4.96 -1.34 4.05
N TYR A 108 -5.84 -0.37 4.25
CA TYR A 108 -6.49 -0.09 5.53
C TYR A 108 -7.83 -0.83 5.57
N CYS A 109 -7.94 -1.83 6.44
CA CYS A 109 -9.15 -2.61 6.64
C CYS A 109 -9.88 -2.11 7.89
N PHE A 110 -11.13 -1.71 7.69
CA PHE A 110 -12.01 -1.23 8.75
C PHE A 110 -13.02 -2.31 9.16
N ASP A 111 -13.53 -2.21 10.39
CA ASP A 111 -14.71 -2.93 10.84
C ASP A 111 -16.01 -2.26 10.29
N PRO A 112 -17.19 -2.90 10.42
CA PRO A 112 -18.46 -2.33 9.98
C PRO A 112 -18.83 -1.03 10.73
N GLU A 113 -18.27 -0.83 11.92
CA GLU A 113 -18.42 0.39 12.72
C GLU A 113 -17.49 1.53 12.28
N GLY A 114 -16.62 1.31 11.29
CA GLY A 114 -15.71 2.29 10.71
C GLY A 114 -14.41 2.50 11.49
N ARG A 115 -14.05 1.58 12.39
CA ARG A 115 -12.78 1.61 13.12
C ARG A 115 -11.73 0.83 12.36
N LEU A 116 -10.50 1.34 12.33
CA LEU A 116 -9.38 0.65 11.71
C LEU A 116 -9.05 -0.61 12.54
N ASP A 117 -9.05 -1.78 11.90
CA ASP A 117 -8.79 -3.07 12.55
C ASP A 117 -7.44 -3.66 12.14
N THR A 118 -7.13 -3.62 10.84
CA THR A 118 -5.93 -4.25 10.28
C THR A 118 -5.38 -3.41 9.14
N VAL A 119 -4.06 -3.31 9.03
CA VAL A 119 -3.35 -2.68 7.91
C VAL A 119 -2.47 -3.72 7.23
N LEU A 120 -2.59 -3.88 5.91
CA LEU A 120 -1.61 -4.66 5.15
C LEU A 120 -0.62 -3.71 4.50
N ALA A 121 0.67 -3.99 4.67
CA ALA A 121 1.74 -3.27 3.99
C ALA A 121 2.41 -4.19 2.98
N GLU A 122 2.08 -3.99 1.71
CA GLU A 122 2.74 -4.63 0.58
C GLU A 122 3.99 -3.83 0.20
N VAL A 123 5.15 -4.45 0.30
CA VAL A 123 6.43 -3.86 -0.05
C VAL A 123 7.01 -4.56 -1.26
N HIS A 124 7.47 -3.76 -2.21
CA HIS A 124 8.15 -4.23 -3.42
C HIS A 124 9.64 -3.93 -3.33
N ASN A 125 10.47 -4.91 -3.68
CA ASN A 125 11.91 -4.68 -3.84
C ASN A 125 12.28 -4.49 -5.32
N THR A 126 13.49 -3.99 -5.56
CA THR A 126 14.02 -3.76 -6.91
C THR A 126 14.31 -5.05 -7.69
N TYR A 127 14.19 -6.21 -7.04
CA TYR A 127 14.39 -7.54 -7.64
C TYR A 127 13.08 -8.20 -8.08
N GLY A 128 11.95 -7.50 -7.96
CA GLY A 128 10.64 -7.99 -8.36
C GLY A 128 9.97 -8.91 -7.34
N GLU A 129 10.56 -9.07 -6.15
CA GLU A 129 9.94 -9.80 -5.05
C GLU A 129 8.94 -8.90 -4.32
N ARG A 130 7.88 -9.54 -3.80
CA ARG A 130 6.82 -8.88 -3.03
C ARG A 130 6.73 -9.49 -1.64
N HIS A 131 6.52 -8.64 -0.64
CA HIS A 131 6.23 -9.09 0.71
C HIS A 131 5.06 -8.32 1.28
N VAL A 132 4.25 -8.99 2.09
CA VAL A 132 3.05 -8.39 2.66
C VAL A 132 3.08 -8.60 4.16
N TYR A 133 3.22 -7.49 4.88
CA TYR A 133 3.03 -7.46 6.33
C TYR A 133 1.56 -7.31 6.65
N VAL A 134 1.07 -8.02 7.67
CA VAL A 134 -0.29 -7.85 8.20
C VAL A 134 -0.17 -7.32 9.61
N LEU A 135 -0.58 -6.06 9.80
CA LEU A 135 -0.37 -5.30 11.02
C LEU A 135 -1.73 -5.08 11.72
N PRO A 136 -1.89 -5.45 12.99
CA PRO A 136 -3.08 -5.05 13.74
C PRO A 136 -3.07 -3.53 13.95
N ALA A 137 -4.24 -2.92 13.85
CA ALA A 137 -4.41 -1.54 14.26
C ALA A 137 -4.61 -1.52 15.79
N ASP A 138 -3.53 -1.30 16.52
CA ASP A 138 -3.60 -1.00 17.94
C ASP A 138 -3.44 0.52 18.18
N ALA A 139 -3.72 0.96 19.42
CA ALA A 139 -3.66 2.38 19.79
C ALA A 139 -2.27 3.00 19.58
N THR A 140 -1.22 2.19 19.45
CA THR A 140 0.16 2.60 19.19
C THR A 140 0.37 2.93 17.72
N THR A 141 -0.20 2.13 16.81
CA THR A 141 -0.17 2.31 15.34
C THR A 141 -0.79 3.64 14.88
N ALA A 142 -1.73 4.20 15.65
CA ALA A 142 -2.48 5.40 15.29
C ALA A 142 -1.81 6.73 15.70
N GLN A 143 -0.84 6.72 16.62
CA GLN A 143 -0.20 7.94 17.16
C GLN A 143 1.33 7.96 17.07
N ALA A 144 1.98 6.81 16.89
CA ALA A 144 3.41 6.71 16.72
C ALA A 144 3.68 5.75 15.54
N GLY A 145 4.68 6.05 14.72
CA GLY A 145 5.07 5.17 13.60
C GLY A 145 5.08 3.71 14.05
N ALA A 146 4.30 2.88 13.36
CA ALA A 146 4.15 1.48 13.68
C ALA A 146 5.49 0.78 13.50
N SER A 147 6.18 0.45 14.59
CA SER A 147 7.48 -0.21 14.49
C SER A 147 7.32 -1.72 14.41
N HIS A 148 7.83 -2.31 13.34
CA HIS A 148 7.78 -3.76 13.10
C HIS A 148 9.16 -4.31 12.79
N LYS A 149 9.43 -5.53 13.24
CA LYS A 149 10.69 -6.21 12.95
C LYS A 149 10.84 -6.37 11.43
N LYS A 150 12.00 -5.96 10.91
CA LYS A 150 12.31 -6.04 9.48
C LYS A 150 12.48 -7.51 9.08
N GLU A 151 11.41 -8.11 8.54
CA GLU A 151 11.45 -9.50 8.07
C GLU A 151 11.69 -9.62 6.55
N PHE A 152 11.81 -8.49 5.83
CA PHE A 152 11.97 -8.48 4.38
C PHE A 152 13.15 -7.63 3.91
N HIS A 153 13.95 -8.22 3.01
CA HIS A 153 15.18 -7.66 2.48
C HIS A 153 14.87 -6.77 1.27
N VAL A 154 14.60 -5.49 1.54
CA VAL A 154 14.19 -4.50 0.52
C VAL A 154 15.35 -3.77 -0.16
N SER A 155 16.60 -4.05 0.22
CA SER A 155 17.78 -3.37 -0.34
C SER A 155 18.99 -4.30 -0.44
N PRO A 156 19.70 -4.35 -1.59
CA PRO A 156 20.94 -5.11 -1.73
C PRO A 156 22.14 -4.53 -0.96
N PHE A 157 21.94 -3.40 -0.28
CA PHE A 157 23.00 -2.69 0.43
C PHE A 157 22.78 -2.64 1.96
N PHE A 158 21.76 -3.31 2.49
CA PHE A 158 21.47 -3.34 3.93
C PHE A 158 21.09 -4.74 4.40
N SER A 159 21.74 -5.18 5.47
CA SER A 159 21.44 -6.42 6.18
C SER A 159 19.98 -6.49 6.66
N LEU A 160 19.52 -7.71 6.97
CA LEU A 160 18.20 -7.98 7.59
C LEU A 160 18.06 -7.38 9.01
N ASP A 161 19.14 -6.90 9.62
CA ASP A 161 19.09 -6.29 10.95
C ASP A 161 18.43 -4.91 10.90
N GLY A 162 17.29 -4.77 11.58
CA GLY A 162 16.59 -3.51 11.77
C GLY A 162 15.11 -3.66 12.18
N THR A 163 14.50 -2.55 12.56
CA THR A 163 13.05 -2.37 12.71
C THR A 163 12.61 -1.33 11.69
N TYR A 164 11.48 -1.57 11.02
CA TYR A 164 10.73 -0.50 10.35
C TYR A 164 10.01 0.36 11.38
#